data_AF-A0A382JMA8-F1
#
_entry.id   AF-A0A382JMA8-F1
#
_cell.length_a   1.000
_cell.length_b   1.000
_cell.length_c   1.000
_cell.angle_alpha   90.00
_cell.angle_beta   90.00
_cell.angle_gamma   90.00
#
_symmetry.space_group_name_H-M   'P 1'
#
loop_
_entity.id
_entity.type
_entity.pdbx_description
1 polymer ?
#
loop_
_entity_poly.entity_id
_entity_poly.type
_entity_poly.pdbx_seq_one_letter_code
_entity_poly.pdbx_strand_id
1 'polypeptide(L)'
;PHVPWHPAANHLDLLWTPFMFIFEMVFLGIVFAPVLAGLMGIWGLSRRMITWAVGYFLMVVGIHAMLTFEGITEAVDVGLQPLPAQIGDATLYGGLVSPLALMLLQIALLILVFMESGLAVITHLEYASMLPEDAKRNPEYVIQFRNVLNSHIVHLVGIMTVVGLTTAIALEFDDFLISLVGFLEQGQWSGQVRESLELQLTYGKVISAGLFLLVVAGMRFVLPWQRVTGIIETGMSRIRSTD
;
A
#
# COMPACT_ATOMS: atom_id res chain seq x y z
N PRO A 1 56.62 -30.19 -29.58
CA PRO A 1 56.14 -28.82 -29.30
C PRO A 1 55.02 -28.87 -28.25
N HIS A 2 55.41 -28.60 -27.00
CA HIS A 2 54.54 -28.66 -25.84
C HIS A 2 53.61 -27.44 -25.89
N VAL A 3 52.32 -27.66 -26.07
CA VAL A 3 51.31 -26.62 -25.90
C VAL A 3 51.18 -26.43 -24.38
N PRO A 4 51.44 -25.23 -23.83
CA PRO A 4 51.34 -25.01 -22.40
C PRO A 4 49.85 -25.03 -22.04
N TRP A 5 49.42 -26.09 -21.36
CA TRP A 5 48.11 -26.15 -20.72
C TRP A 5 48.10 -25.14 -19.58
N HIS A 6 47.40 -24.02 -19.77
CA HIS A 6 47.12 -23.06 -18.70
C HIS A 6 46.13 -23.70 -17.71
N PRO A 7 46.46 -23.89 -16.41
CA PRO A 7 45.60 -24.57 -15.45
C PRO A 7 44.43 -23.73 -14.90
N ALA A 8 44.03 -22.65 -15.57
CA ALA A 8 43.25 -21.57 -14.93
C ALA A 8 42.08 -21.01 -15.75
N ALA A 9 41.53 -21.78 -16.70
CA ALA A 9 40.26 -21.42 -17.32
C ALA A 9 39.25 -22.53 -17.04
N ASN A 10 38.41 -22.33 -16.03
CA ASN A 10 37.28 -23.20 -15.77
C ASN A 10 36.28 -23.02 -16.93
N HIS A 11 36.44 -23.78 -18.01
CA HIS A 11 35.67 -23.62 -19.24
C HIS A 11 34.16 -23.82 -19.04
N LEU A 12 33.77 -24.50 -17.95
CA LEU A 12 32.39 -24.61 -17.49
C LEU A 12 31.83 -23.24 -17.04
N ASP A 13 32.61 -22.42 -16.33
CA ASP A 13 32.15 -21.09 -15.88
C ASP A 13 31.91 -20.15 -17.07
N LEU A 14 32.74 -20.25 -18.12
CA LEU A 14 32.54 -19.50 -19.37
C LEU A 14 31.22 -19.86 -20.07
N LEU A 15 30.78 -21.13 -19.96
CA LEU A 15 29.51 -21.58 -20.51
C LEU A 15 28.31 -21.16 -19.64
N TRP A 16 28.48 -21.12 -18.31
CA TRP A 16 27.42 -20.72 -17.37
C TRP A 16 27.17 -19.21 -17.35
N THR A 17 28.19 -18.39 -17.61
CA THR A 17 28.11 -16.93 -17.61
C THR A 17 26.96 -16.37 -18.48
N PRO A 18 26.79 -16.77 -19.76
CA PRO A 18 25.66 -16.29 -20.58
C PRO A 18 24.29 -16.76 -20.07
N PHE A 19 24.19 -17.95 -19.46
CA PHE A 19 22.92 -18.41 -18.86
C PHE A 19 22.56 -17.60 -17.62
N MET A 20 23.52 -17.29 -16.75
CA MET A 20 23.31 -16.42 -15.59
C MET A 20 22.83 -15.03 -16.02
N PHE A 21 23.45 -14.45 -17.05
CA PHE A 21 23.00 -13.19 -17.63
C PHE A 21 21.54 -13.26 -18.14
N ILE A 22 21.13 -14.35 -18.80
CA ILE A 22 19.74 -14.53 -19.23
C ILE A 22 18.80 -14.61 -18.03
N PHE A 23 19.16 -15.35 -16.97
CA PHE A 23 18.35 -15.43 -15.75
C PHE A 23 18.22 -14.07 -15.06
N GLU A 24 19.29 -13.29 -14.98
CA GLU A 24 19.28 -11.92 -14.46
C GLU A 24 18.36 -11.03 -15.28
N MET A 25 18.40 -11.12 -16.61
CA MET A 25 17.51 -10.35 -17.49
C MET A 25 16.04 -10.73 -17.32
N VAL A 26 15.73 -12.03 -17.17
CA VAL A 26 14.36 -12.50 -16.89
C VAL A 26 13.90 -12.00 -15.52
N PHE A 27 14.75 -12.12 -14.49
CA PHE A 27 14.46 -11.63 -13.15
C PHE A 27 14.20 -10.13 -13.15
N LEU A 28 15.05 -9.36 -13.83
CA LEU A 28 14.87 -7.92 -14.01
C LEU A 28 13.54 -7.62 -14.72
N GLY A 29 13.20 -8.39 -15.76
CA GLY A 29 11.90 -8.28 -16.42
C GLY A 29 10.71 -8.49 -15.48
N ILE A 30 10.79 -9.47 -14.58
CA ILE A 30 9.76 -9.74 -13.57
C ILE A 30 9.65 -8.57 -12.57
N VAL A 31 10.78 -8.12 -12.03
CA VAL A 31 10.83 -7.02 -11.04
C VAL A 31 10.33 -5.70 -11.62
N PHE A 32 10.63 -5.41 -12.88
CA PHE A 32 10.19 -4.20 -13.57
C PHE A 32 8.82 -4.32 -14.25
N ALA A 33 8.22 -5.52 -14.31
CA ALA A 33 6.89 -5.73 -14.87
C ALA A 33 5.81 -4.73 -14.40
N PRO A 34 5.67 -4.41 -13.10
CA PRO A 34 4.68 -3.43 -12.64
C PRO A 34 4.97 -2.01 -13.13
N VAL A 35 6.24 -1.63 -13.25
CA VAL A 35 6.64 -0.31 -13.75
C VAL A 35 6.29 -0.20 -15.24
N LEU A 36 6.61 -1.23 -16.02
CA LEU A 36 6.26 -1.28 -17.44
C LEU A 36 4.74 -1.31 -17.65
N ALA A 37 4.00 -2.08 -16.84
CA ALA A 37 2.54 -2.10 -16.87
C ALA A 37 1.95 -0.73 -16.54
N GLY A 38 2.50 -0.03 -15.54
CA GLY A 38 2.10 1.33 -15.19
C GLY A 38 2.34 2.32 -16.33
N LEU A 39 3.52 2.30 -16.94
CA LEU A 39 3.86 3.14 -18.10
C LEU A 39 2.93 2.87 -19.28
N MET A 40 2.73 1.60 -19.64
CA MET A 40 1.78 1.21 -20.68
C MET A 40 0.34 1.65 -20.35
N GLY A 41 -0.04 1.63 -19.07
CA GLY A 41 -1.35 2.10 -18.62
C GLY A 41 -1.55 3.59 -18.83
N ILE A 42 -0.58 4.43 -18.46
CA ILE A 42 -0.68 5.88 -18.63
C ILE A 42 -0.66 6.24 -20.12
N TRP A 43 0.32 5.73 -20.88
CA TRP A 43 0.48 6.05 -22.29
C TRP A 43 -0.65 5.49 -23.16
N GLY A 44 -1.10 4.27 -22.87
CA GLY A 44 -2.17 3.61 -23.59
C GLY A 44 -3.57 3.95 -23.09
N LEU A 45 -3.71 4.90 -22.16
CA LEU A 45 -4.97 5.26 -21.49
C LEU A 45 -5.73 4.03 -20.94
N SER A 46 -4.99 3.02 -20.45
CA SER A 46 -5.55 1.73 -20.04
C SER A 46 -5.69 1.62 -18.53
N ARG A 47 -6.92 1.74 -18.05
CA ARG A 47 -7.27 1.55 -16.62
C ARG A 47 -6.87 0.16 -16.12
N ARG A 48 -7.07 -0.85 -16.97
CA ARG A 48 -6.74 -2.25 -16.65
C ARG A 48 -5.25 -2.42 -16.33
N MET A 49 -4.37 -1.78 -17.09
CA MET A 49 -2.92 -1.90 -16.91
C MET A 49 -2.44 -1.21 -15.62
N ILE A 50 -3.05 -0.09 -15.24
CA ILE A 50 -2.82 0.54 -13.93
C ILE A 50 -3.21 -0.40 -12.79
N THR A 51 -4.39 -1.04 -12.89
CA THR A 51 -4.84 -2.01 -11.87
C THR A 51 -3.90 -3.23 -11.79
N TRP A 52 -3.38 -3.72 -12.92
CA TRP A 52 -2.39 -4.80 -12.93
C TRP A 52 -1.08 -4.40 -12.24
N ALA A 53 -0.58 -3.18 -12.51
CA ALA A 53 0.63 -2.68 -11.87
C ALA A 53 0.47 -2.62 -10.34
N VAL A 54 -0.64 -2.06 -9.87
CA VAL A 54 -0.97 -2.00 -8.43
C VAL A 54 -1.13 -3.40 -7.84
N GLY A 55 -1.88 -4.28 -8.51
CA GLY A 55 -2.11 -5.65 -8.06
C GLY A 55 -0.82 -6.45 -7.95
N TYR A 56 0.12 -6.24 -8.86
CA TYR A 56 1.45 -6.86 -8.80
C TYR A 56 2.25 -6.37 -7.58
N PHE A 57 2.29 -5.05 -7.31
CA PHE A 57 2.94 -4.53 -6.10
C PHE A 57 2.32 -5.10 -4.82
N LEU A 58 0.99 -5.14 -4.73
CA LEU A 58 0.29 -5.72 -3.58
C LEU A 58 0.57 -7.22 -3.43
N MET A 59 0.65 -7.97 -4.53
CA MET A 59 1.00 -9.39 -4.53
C MET A 59 2.42 -9.61 -4.01
N VAL A 60 3.41 -8.85 -4.48
CA VAL A 60 4.80 -8.98 -4.02
C VAL A 60 4.92 -8.62 -2.54
N VAL A 61 4.31 -7.51 -2.12
CA VAL A 61 4.29 -7.12 -0.70
C VAL A 61 3.59 -8.17 0.15
N GLY A 62 2.47 -8.73 -0.31
CA GLY A 62 1.74 -9.78 0.41
C GLY A 62 2.50 -11.09 0.53
N ILE A 63 3.16 -11.54 -0.55
CA ILE A 63 4.02 -12.73 -0.53
C ILE A 63 5.21 -12.48 0.40
N HIS A 64 5.86 -11.32 0.29
CA HIS A 64 6.97 -10.96 1.17
C HIS A 64 6.51 -10.97 2.63
N ALA A 65 5.41 -10.30 2.98
CA ALA A 65 4.87 -10.28 4.33
C ALA A 65 4.53 -11.69 4.86
N MET A 66 4.00 -12.57 4.00
CA MET A 66 3.69 -13.96 4.37
C MET A 66 4.94 -14.79 4.63
N LEU A 67 5.93 -14.76 3.72
CA LEU A 67 7.16 -15.55 3.84
C LEU A 67 8.07 -15.09 5.00
N THR A 68 7.80 -13.90 5.50
CA THR A 68 8.56 -13.18 6.52
C THR A 68 7.93 -13.37 7.91
N PHE A 69 6.84 -14.13 8.00
CA PHE A 69 6.19 -14.51 9.26
C PHE A 69 7.03 -15.55 10.01
N GLU A 70 7.27 -15.30 11.30
CA GLU A 70 8.15 -16.11 12.17
C GLU A 70 7.81 -17.61 12.14
N GLY A 71 6.52 -17.96 12.18
CA GLY A 71 6.06 -19.34 12.10
C GLY A 71 6.29 -20.04 10.75
N ILE A 72 6.63 -19.31 9.68
CA ILE A 72 7.00 -19.88 8.36
C ILE A 72 8.53 -19.92 8.22
N THR A 73 9.24 -18.86 8.66
CA THR A 73 10.71 -18.80 8.59
C THR A 73 11.39 -19.84 9.48
N GLU A 74 10.77 -20.23 10.61
CA GLU A 74 11.25 -21.33 11.45
C GLU A 74 11.15 -22.70 10.76
N ALA A 75 10.21 -22.86 9.83
CA ALA A 75 9.98 -24.12 9.11
C ALA A 75 10.73 -24.19 7.77
N VAL A 76 10.96 -23.05 7.12
CA VAL A 76 11.63 -22.93 5.82
C VAL A 76 12.55 -21.70 5.84
N ASP A 77 13.86 -21.93 5.80
CA ASP A 77 14.84 -20.85 5.68
C ASP A 77 14.90 -20.36 4.23
N VAL A 78 14.22 -19.24 3.98
CA VAL A 78 14.16 -18.55 2.68
C VAL A 78 15.20 -17.42 2.57
N GLY A 79 16.06 -17.22 3.59
CA GLY A 79 17.06 -16.16 3.60
C GLY A 79 16.50 -14.73 3.61
N LEU A 80 15.22 -14.57 3.98
CA LEU A 80 14.54 -13.28 4.12
C LEU A 80 14.68 -12.76 5.55
N GLN A 81 14.81 -11.44 5.72
CA GLN A 81 14.81 -10.84 7.05
C GLN A 81 13.37 -10.80 7.58
N PRO A 82 13.05 -11.49 8.69
CA PRO A 82 11.72 -11.45 9.30
C PRO A 82 11.35 -10.01 9.68
N LEU A 83 10.10 -9.64 9.43
CA LEU A 83 9.51 -8.40 9.90
C LEU A 83 9.29 -8.62 11.39
N PRO A 84 9.77 -7.71 12.26
CA PRO A 84 9.50 -7.84 13.68
C PRO A 84 7.98 -7.89 13.87
N ALA A 85 7.50 -8.92 14.56
CA ALA A 85 6.07 -9.13 14.81
C ALA A 85 5.43 -7.95 15.58
N GLN A 86 6.27 -7.15 16.24
CA GLN A 86 5.94 -5.83 16.77
C GLN A 86 6.53 -4.73 15.89
N ILE A 87 5.64 -3.83 15.44
CA ILE A 87 6.00 -2.49 14.99
C ILE A 87 6.81 -1.87 16.14
N GLY A 88 8.10 -1.61 15.90
CA GLY A 88 9.04 -1.22 16.97
C GLY A 88 8.65 0.07 17.70
N ASP A 89 9.34 0.38 18.79
CA ASP A 89 9.00 1.52 19.66
C ASP A 89 8.76 2.83 18.87
N ALA A 90 7.62 3.48 19.18
CA ALA A 90 7.25 4.76 18.62
C ALA A 90 8.28 5.83 19.03
N THR A 91 9.12 6.25 18.07
CA THR A 91 10.23 7.20 18.33
C THR A 91 10.14 8.48 17.50
N LEU A 92 9.28 8.54 16.48
CA LEU A 92 9.14 9.70 15.59
C LEU A 92 7.84 10.47 15.86
N TYR A 93 7.80 11.74 15.43
CA TYR A 93 6.66 12.67 15.63
C TYR A 93 6.21 12.81 17.10
N GLY A 94 7.16 12.84 18.03
CA GLY A 94 6.85 12.94 19.46
C GLY A 94 6.45 11.60 20.11
N GLY A 95 6.80 10.47 19.48
CA GLY A 95 6.48 9.13 19.97
C GLY A 95 5.13 8.62 19.48
N LEU A 96 4.69 9.06 18.30
CA LEU A 96 3.38 8.72 17.70
C LEU A 96 3.45 7.79 16.50
N VAL A 97 4.65 7.61 15.92
CA VAL A 97 4.87 6.68 14.80
C VAL A 97 6.27 6.07 14.90
N SER A 98 6.39 4.77 14.68
CA SER A 98 7.63 4.04 14.59
C SER A 98 8.25 4.23 13.20
N PRO A 99 9.58 4.22 13.07
CA PRO A 99 10.23 4.36 11.77
C PRO A 99 9.75 3.33 10.74
N LEU A 100 9.48 2.10 11.19
CA LEU A 100 9.01 1.02 10.32
C LEU A 100 7.54 1.19 9.90
N ALA A 101 6.65 1.56 10.82
CA ALA A 101 5.26 1.87 10.48
C ALA A 101 5.18 3.03 9.48
N LEU A 102 6.02 4.06 9.65
CA LEU A 102 6.06 5.19 8.73
C LEU A 102 6.47 4.76 7.32
N MET A 103 7.47 3.89 7.18
CA MET A 103 7.88 3.38 5.86
C MET A 103 6.77 2.58 5.17
N LEU A 104 6.10 1.68 5.91
CA LEU A 104 4.98 0.90 5.37
C LEU A 104 3.79 1.80 4.99
N LEU A 105 3.47 2.78 5.83
CA LEU A 105 2.44 3.79 5.57
C LEU A 105 2.77 4.62 4.32
N GLN A 106 4.02 5.03 4.15
CA GLN A 106 4.48 5.77 2.97
C GLN A 106 4.32 4.94 1.70
N ILE A 107 4.73 3.67 1.71
CA ILE A 107 4.56 2.77 0.56
C ILE A 107 3.07 2.60 0.23
N ALA A 108 2.23 2.38 1.24
CA ALA A 108 0.78 2.24 1.04
C ALA A 108 0.16 3.51 0.45
N LEU A 109 0.50 4.69 0.96
CA LEU A 109 0.03 5.97 0.44
C LEU A 109 0.52 6.21 -1.00
N LEU A 110 1.77 5.88 -1.32
CA LEU A 110 2.31 6.02 -2.67
C LEU A 110 1.57 5.13 -3.68
N ILE A 111 1.26 3.89 -3.30
CA ILE A 111 0.47 2.97 -4.16
C ILE A 111 -0.95 3.53 -4.37
N LEU A 112 -1.58 4.05 -3.31
CA LEU A 112 -2.92 4.61 -3.39
C LEU A 112 -2.95 5.88 -4.26
N VAL A 113 -1.99 6.78 -4.06
CA VAL A 113 -1.83 7.99 -4.89
C VAL A 113 -1.57 7.62 -6.34
N PHE A 114 -0.69 6.66 -6.62
CA PHE A 114 -0.43 6.19 -7.98
C PHE A 114 -1.70 5.64 -8.65
N MET A 115 -2.45 4.80 -7.95
CA MET A 115 -3.69 4.22 -8.49
C MET A 115 -4.73 5.29 -8.79
N GLU A 116 -5.02 6.15 -7.81
CA GLU A 116 -6.10 7.14 -7.91
C GLU A 116 -5.75 8.25 -8.91
N SER A 117 -4.50 8.73 -8.90
CA SER A 117 -4.04 9.72 -9.89
C SER A 117 -3.98 9.14 -11.31
N GLY A 118 -3.52 7.89 -11.47
CA GLY A 118 -3.47 7.22 -12.77
C GLY A 118 -4.86 7.03 -13.38
N LEU A 119 -5.84 6.57 -12.59
CA LEU A 119 -7.21 6.39 -13.05
C LEU A 119 -7.92 7.73 -13.34
N ALA A 120 -7.66 8.75 -12.53
CA ALA A 120 -8.21 10.09 -12.74
C ALA A 120 -7.67 10.72 -14.04
N VAL A 121 -6.35 10.65 -14.27
CA VAL A 121 -5.73 11.17 -15.51
C VAL A 121 -6.32 10.49 -16.75
N ILE A 122 -6.46 9.16 -16.74
CA ILE A 122 -7.06 8.43 -17.86
C ILE A 122 -8.50 8.92 -18.09
N THR A 123 -9.31 9.00 -17.04
CA THR A 123 -10.71 9.44 -17.14
C THR A 123 -10.85 10.86 -17.68
N HIS A 124 -10.02 11.78 -17.20
CA HIS A 124 -10.04 13.18 -17.65
C HIS A 124 -9.51 13.36 -19.06
N LEU A 125 -8.50 12.60 -19.49
CA LEU A 125 -7.99 12.61 -20.86
C LEU A 125 -8.97 11.97 -21.86
N GLU A 126 -9.59 10.85 -21.50
CA GLU A 126 -10.67 10.24 -22.30
C GLU A 126 -11.80 11.25 -22.50
N TYR A 127 -12.27 11.89 -21.42
CA TYR A 127 -13.27 12.93 -21.49
C TYR A 127 -12.85 14.10 -22.40
N ALA A 128 -11.65 14.63 -22.20
CA ALA A 128 -11.13 15.74 -23.02
C ALA A 128 -10.99 15.36 -24.50
N SER A 129 -10.67 14.09 -24.81
CA SER A 129 -10.54 13.60 -26.17
C SER A 129 -11.88 13.51 -26.91
N MET A 130 -12.97 13.16 -26.21
CA MET A 130 -14.31 12.98 -26.77
C MET A 130 -15.03 14.30 -27.06
N LEU A 131 -14.55 15.43 -26.52
CA LEU A 131 -15.16 16.73 -26.76
C LEU A 131 -15.02 17.16 -28.23
N PRO A 132 -16.04 17.83 -28.81
CA PRO A 132 -15.92 18.49 -30.11
C PRO A 132 -14.82 19.56 -30.11
N GLU A 133 -14.18 19.81 -31.25
CA GLU A 133 -13.09 20.80 -31.34
C GLU A 133 -13.53 22.22 -30.96
N ASP A 134 -14.76 22.59 -31.28
CA ASP A 134 -15.35 23.89 -30.92
C ASP A 134 -15.50 24.04 -29.40
N ALA A 135 -15.82 22.95 -28.70
CA ALA A 135 -15.94 22.94 -27.25
C ALA A 135 -14.58 23.06 -26.55
N LYS A 136 -13.50 22.54 -27.15
CA LYS A 136 -12.13 22.64 -26.62
C LYS A 136 -11.61 24.08 -26.60
N ARG A 137 -12.13 24.94 -27.48
CA ARG A 137 -11.72 26.35 -27.60
C ARG A 137 -12.61 27.30 -26.82
N ASN A 138 -13.79 26.86 -26.40
CA ASN A 138 -14.70 27.70 -25.64
C ASN A 138 -14.14 27.90 -24.20
N PRO A 139 -13.93 29.16 -23.77
CA PRO A 139 -13.36 29.47 -22.46
C PRO A 139 -14.22 28.95 -21.31
N GLU A 140 -15.54 28.83 -21.48
CA GLU A 140 -16.44 28.35 -20.43
C GLU A 140 -16.20 26.87 -20.10
N TYR A 141 -16.04 26.01 -21.11
CA TYR A 141 -15.74 24.59 -20.90
C TYR A 141 -14.37 24.38 -20.27
N VAL A 142 -13.37 25.20 -20.64
CA VAL A 142 -12.04 25.14 -20.02
C VAL A 142 -12.12 25.48 -18.53
N ILE A 143 -12.91 26.49 -18.15
CA ILE A 143 -13.13 26.87 -16.75
C ILE A 143 -13.84 25.74 -15.99
N GLN A 144 -14.89 25.15 -16.57
CA GLN A 144 -15.61 24.04 -15.94
C GLN A 144 -14.71 22.81 -15.72
N PHE A 145 -13.93 22.44 -16.73
CA PHE A 145 -12.98 21.32 -16.63
C PHE A 145 -11.91 21.58 -15.56
N ARG A 146 -11.37 22.80 -15.49
CA ARG A 146 -10.44 23.20 -14.44
C ARG A 146 -11.06 23.12 -13.04
N ASN A 147 -12.33 23.50 -12.89
CA ASN A 147 -13.03 23.40 -11.62
C ASN A 147 -13.22 21.93 -11.19
N VAL A 148 -13.56 21.04 -12.13
CA VAL A 148 -13.65 19.59 -11.86
C VAL A 148 -12.29 19.03 -11.43
N LEU A 149 -11.22 19.35 -12.17
CA LEU A 149 -9.86 18.91 -11.82
C LEU A 149 -9.42 19.41 -10.44
N ASN A 150 -9.60 20.70 -10.16
CA ASN A 150 -9.23 21.29 -8.87
C ASN A 150 -10.01 20.64 -7.72
N SER A 151 -11.32 20.43 -7.91
CA SER A 151 -12.16 19.74 -6.92
C SER A 151 -11.66 18.32 -6.65
N HIS A 152 -11.33 17.57 -7.71
CA HIS A 152 -10.78 16.23 -7.59
C HIS A 152 -9.43 16.21 -6.84
N ILE A 153 -8.52 17.15 -7.16
CA ILE A 153 -7.21 17.25 -6.49
C ILE A 153 -7.38 17.57 -5.00
N VAL A 154 -8.25 18.53 -4.65
CA VAL A 154 -8.52 18.88 -3.25
C VAL A 154 -9.11 17.69 -2.50
N HIS A 155 -10.07 16.98 -3.10
CA HIS A 155 -10.67 15.79 -2.51
C HIS A 155 -9.66 14.66 -2.33
N LEU A 156 -8.81 14.42 -3.32
CA LEU A 156 -7.73 13.43 -3.27
C LEU A 156 -6.79 13.73 -2.10
N VAL A 157 -6.25 14.94 -2.02
CA VAL A 157 -5.32 15.33 -0.95
C VAL A 157 -6.01 15.26 0.42
N GLY A 158 -7.26 15.72 0.51
CA GLY A 158 -8.05 15.66 1.74
C GLY A 158 -8.25 14.23 2.25
N ILE A 159 -8.74 13.33 1.38
CA ILE A 159 -8.94 11.92 1.74
C ILE A 159 -7.61 11.26 2.06
N MET A 160 -6.56 11.45 1.26
CA MET A 160 -5.26 10.82 1.51
C MET A 160 -4.68 11.22 2.87
N THR A 161 -4.87 12.49 3.26
CA THR A 161 -4.43 12.98 4.56
C THR A 161 -5.21 12.32 5.69
N VAL A 162 -6.54 12.27 5.59
CA VAL A 162 -7.40 11.64 6.60
C VAL A 162 -7.11 10.14 6.72
N VAL A 163 -7.01 9.44 5.60
CA VAL A 163 -6.68 8.00 5.56
C VAL A 163 -5.29 7.77 6.15
N GLY A 164 -4.27 8.53 5.72
CA GLY A 164 -2.91 8.41 6.23
C GLY A 164 -2.82 8.62 7.74
N LEU A 165 -3.46 9.67 8.26
CA LEU A 165 -3.51 9.95 9.71
C LEU A 165 -4.25 8.86 10.48
N THR A 166 -5.42 8.45 9.99
CA THR A 166 -6.22 7.41 10.65
C THR A 166 -5.47 6.09 10.69
N THR A 167 -4.79 5.71 9.61
CA THR A 167 -3.96 4.50 9.55
C THR A 167 -2.74 4.62 10.46
N ALA A 168 -2.07 5.76 10.52
CA ALA A 168 -0.94 5.96 11.43
C ALA A 168 -1.36 5.73 12.89
N ILE A 169 -2.47 6.34 13.32
CA ILE A 169 -3.02 6.14 14.68
C ILE A 169 -3.44 4.69 14.90
N ALA A 170 -4.05 4.04 13.90
CA ALA A 170 -4.49 2.66 14.02
C ALA A 170 -3.32 1.67 14.17
N LEU A 171 -2.17 1.93 13.54
CA LEU A 171 -0.99 1.07 13.61
C LEU A 171 -0.34 1.08 15.00
N GLU A 172 -0.45 2.18 15.74
CA GLU A 172 0.15 2.33 17.09
C GLU A 172 -0.90 2.39 18.20
N PHE A 173 -2.13 2.00 17.89
CA PHE A 173 -3.24 2.11 18.81
C PHE A 173 -3.01 1.34 20.10
N ASP A 174 -2.26 0.25 20.05
CA ASP A 174 -1.94 -0.56 21.23
C ASP A 174 -0.87 0.09 22.12
N ASP A 175 0.20 0.65 21.55
CA ASP A 175 1.20 1.41 22.32
C ASP A 175 0.58 2.66 22.94
N PHE A 176 -0.32 3.32 22.21
CA PHE A 176 -1.14 4.40 22.74
C PHE A 176 -1.97 3.95 23.95
N LEU A 177 -2.65 2.80 23.87
CA LEU A 177 -3.41 2.25 25.01
C LEU A 177 -2.52 1.91 26.19
N ILE A 178 -1.34 1.30 25.97
CA ILE A 178 -0.39 0.97 27.04
C ILE A 178 0.12 2.27 27.71
N SER A 179 0.43 3.31 26.92
CA SER A 179 0.88 4.60 27.45
C SER A 179 -0.23 5.32 28.22
N LEU A 180 -1.47 5.27 27.72
CA LEU A 180 -2.64 5.87 28.36
C LEU A 180 -2.94 5.16 29.69
N VAL A 181 -2.89 3.83 29.73
CA VAL A 181 -3.04 3.04 30.95
C VAL A 181 -1.90 3.31 31.94
N GLY A 182 -0.67 3.47 31.46
CA GLY A 182 0.48 3.84 32.29
C GLY A 182 0.44 5.28 32.82
N PHE A 183 -0.14 6.20 32.06
CA PHE A 183 -0.33 7.61 32.43
C PHE A 183 -1.51 7.80 33.40
N LEU A 184 -2.59 7.02 33.25
CA LEU A 184 -3.84 7.22 33.98
C LEU A 184 -3.86 6.73 35.43
N GLU A 185 -2.93 5.88 35.94
CA GLU A 185 -2.51 5.85 37.36
C GLU A 185 -1.65 4.64 37.82
N GLN A 186 -0.92 4.89 38.91
CA GLN A 186 0.00 4.06 39.68
C GLN A 186 -0.72 3.05 40.62
N GLY A 187 -1.12 1.86 40.13
CA GLY A 187 -1.78 0.85 40.98
C GLY A 187 -1.67 -0.61 40.49
N GLN A 188 -1.95 -1.57 41.37
CA GLN A 188 -1.80 -3.02 41.09
C GLN A 188 -2.73 -3.54 39.99
N TRP A 189 -3.86 -2.86 39.74
CA TRP A 189 -4.78 -3.15 38.64
C TRP A 189 -4.23 -2.75 37.27
N SER A 190 -3.56 -1.59 37.14
CA SER A 190 -2.96 -1.17 35.87
C SER A 190 -1.75 -2.05 35.50
N GLY A 191 -1.05 -2.62 36.49
CA GLY A 191 -0.02 -3.64 36.26
C GLY A 191 -0.56 -4.94 35.65
N GLN A 192 -1.69 -5.46 36.16
CA GLN A 192 -2.32 -6.67 35.62
C GLN A 192 -2.94 -6.45 34.23
N VAL A 193 -3.53 -5.28 33.99
CA VAL A 193 -4.04 -4.92 32.67
C VAL A 193 -2.89 -4.74 31.67
N ARG A 194 -1.77 -4.13 32.08
CA ARG A 194 -0.56 -4.01 31.26
C ARG A 194 0.05 -5.37 30.92
N GLU A 195 0.22 -6.24 31.91
CA GLU A 195 0.78 -7.59 31.69
C GLU A 195 -0.16 -8.45 30.82
N SER A 196 -1.48 -8.33 31.02
CA SER A 196 -2.48 -8.98 30.15
C SER A 196 -2.53 -8.40 28.74
N LEU A 197 -2.30 -7.09 28.57
CA LEU A 197 -2.24 -6.42 27.27
C LEU A 197 -0.95 -6.80 26.53
N GLU A 198 0.20 -6.79 27.20
CA GLU A 198 1.48 -7.26 26.63
C GLU A 198 1.34 -8.70 26.12
N LEU A 199 0.72 -9.60 26.91
CA LEU A 199 0.47 -11.00 26.49
C LEU A 199 -0.57 -11.15 25.37
N GLN A 200 -1.65 -10.34 25.37
CA GLN A 200 -2.64 -10.34 24.31
C GLN A 200 -2.14 -9.70 23.01
N LEU A 201 -1.14 -8.82 23.05
CA LEU A 201 -0.61 -8.19 21.83
C LEU A 201 0.38 -9.11 21.12
N THR A 202 1.12 -9.96 21.84
CA THR A 202 2.02 -10.98 21.24
C THR A 202 1.25 -12.06 20.46
N TYR A 203 0.05 -12.45 20.92
CA TYR A 203 -0.76 -13.49 20.26
C TYR A 203 -2.01 -12.95 19.53
N GLY A 204 -2.58 -11.83 19.99
CA GLY A 204 -3.86 -11.29 19.55
C GLY A 204 -3.76 -10.26 18.42
N LYS A 205 -2.62 -9.60 18.20
CA LYS A 205 -2.44 -8.75 16.99
C LYS A 205 -2.55 -9.57 15.71
N VAL A 206 -1.91 -10.74 15.68
CA VAL A 206 -1.87 -11.61 14.48
C VAL A 206 -3.25 -12.23 14.21
N ILE A 207 -3.92 -12.72 15.26
CA ILE A 207 -5.26 -13.32 15.13
C ILE A 207 -6.31 -12.25 14.83
N SER A 208 -6.28 -11.08 15.46
CA SER A 208 -7.26 -10.01 15.21
C SER A 208 -7.05 -9.31 13.86
N ALA A 209 -5.81 -9.11 13.40
CA ALA A 209 -5.55 -8.61 12.04
C ALA A 209 -5.99 -9.62 10.97
N GLY A 210 -5.75 -10.91 11.20
CA GLY A 210 -6.25 -11.99 10.33
C GLY A 210 -7.78 -12.04 10.29
N LEU A 211 -8.45 -11.98 11.44
CA LEU A 211 -9.91 -11.97 11.53
C LEU A 211 -10.51 -10.68 10.96
N PHE A 212 -9.85 -9.53 11.17
CA PHE A 212 -10.27 -8.24 10.63
C PHE A 212 -10.19 -8.23 9.11
N LEU A 213 -9.08 -8.72 8.52
CA LEU A 213 -8.97 -8.86 7.07
C LEU A 213 -10.02 -9.82 6.51
N LEU A 214 -10.31 -10.92 7.21
CA LEU A 214 -11.35 -11.89 6.82
C LEU A 214 -12.76 -11.28 6.90
N VAL A 215 -13.04 -10.50 7.96
CA VAL A 215 -14.31 -9.80 8.18
C VAL A 215 -14.50 -8.64 7.19
N VAL A 216 -13.46 -7.86 6.90
CA VAL A 216 -13.50 -6.77 5.90
C VAL A 216 -13.63 -7.34 4.49
N ALA A 217 -12.86 -8.38 4.16
CA ALA A 217 -13.00 -9.10 2.89
C ALA A 217 -14.38 -9.76 2.76
N GLY A 218 -14.93 -10.30 3.85
CA GLY A 218 -16.27 -10.87 3.93
C GLY A 218 -17.39 -9.84 3.85
N MET A 219 -17.21 -8.66 4.44
CA MET A 219 -18.19 -7.57 4.44
C MET A 219 -18.49 -7.07 3.03
N ARG A 220 -17.57 -7.21 2.07
CA ARG A 220 -17.83 -6.97 0.64
C ARG A 220 -19.01 -7.80 0.10
N PHE A 221 -19.27 -8.98 0.66
CA PHE A 221 -20.34 -9.88 0.22
C PHE A 221 -21.63 -9.75 1.05
N VAL A 222 -21.54 -9.19 2.26
CA VAL A 222 -22.69 -9.07 3.18
C VAL A 222 -23.34 -7.69 3.09
N LEU A 223 -22.54 -6.63 2.94
CA LEU A 223 -23.04 -5.26 2.95
C LEU A 223 -23.21 -4.73 1.52
N PRO A 224 -24.42 -4.27 1.15
CA PRO A 224 -24.67 -3.64 -0.14
C PRO A 224 -24.05 -2.23 -0.14
N TRP A 225 -22.74 -2.14 -0.39
CA TRP A 225 -21.96 -0.90 -0.27
C TRP A 225 -22.53 0.27 -1.08
N GLN A 226 -23.16 -0.02 -2.22
CA GLN A 226 -23.86 0.95 -3.06
C GLN A 226 -24.99 1.70 -2.32
N ARG A 227 -25.64 1.06 -1.33
CA ARG A 227 -26.70 1.67 -0.53
C ARG A 227 -26.14 2.51 0.62
N VAL A 228 -25.04 2.07 1.21
CA VAL A 228 -24.38 2.78 2.32
C VAL A 228 -23.81 4.11 1.84
N THR A 229 -23.12 4.11 0.70
CA THR A 229 -22.59 5.34 0.10
C THR A 229 -23.71 6.32 -0.27
N GLY A 230 -24.81 5.85 -0.84
CA GLY A 230 -25.96 6.70 -1.17
C GLY A 230 -26.63 7.36 0.04
N ILE A 231 -26.69 6.68 1.19
CA ILE A 231 -27.21 7.27 2.43
C ILE A 231 -26.27 8.35 2.97
N ILE A 232 -24.94 8.12 2.88
CA ILE A 232 -23.93 9.08 3.31
C ILE A 232 -23.96 10.33 2.42
N GLU A 233 -24.04 10.16 1.10
CA GLU A 233 -24.18 11.26 0.14
C GLU A 233 -25.47 12.07 0.38
N THR A 234 -26.58 11.40 0.68
CA THR A 234 -27.86 12.04 1.02
C THR A 234 -27.79 12.77 2.37
N GLY A 235 -27.05 12.23 3.35
CA GLY A 235 -26.82 12.88 4.64
C GLY A 235 -25.94 14.12 4.53
N MET A 236 -24.83 14.03 3.78
CA MET A 236 -23.92 15.16 3.56
C MET A 236 -24.57 16.29 2.75
N SER A 237 -25.39 15.95 1.76
CA SER A 237 -26.14 16.96 0.98
C SER A 237 -27.20 17.67 1.82
N ARG A 238 -27.85 17.00 2.78
CA ARG A 238 -28.76 17.65 3.75
C ARG A 238 -28.04 18.61 4.68
N ILE A 239 -26.84 18.24 5.16
CA ILE A 239 -26.03 19.14 6.00
C ILE A 239 -25.62 20.38 5.21
N ARG A 240 -25.20 20.20 3.95
CA ARG A 240 -24.84 21.31 3.04
C ARG A 240 -26.01 22.20 2.61
N SER A 241 -27.26 21.74 2.76
CA SER A 241 -28.46 22.53 2.43
C SER A 241 -29.06 23.26 3.63
N THR A 242 -28.47 23.13 4.82
CA THR A 242 -28.95 23.77 6.06
C THR A 242 -28.09 24.98 6.47
N ASP A 243 -27.08 25.31 5.66
CA ASP A 243 -26.38 26.60 5.59
C ASP A 243 -26.79 27.34 4.31
#